data_AF-A0AA41CM92-F1
#
_entry.id   AF-A0AA41CM92-F1
#
_cell.length_a   1.000
_cell.length_b   1.000
_cell.length_c   1.000
_cell.angle_alpha   90.00
_cell.angle_beta   90.00
_cell.angle_gamma   90.00
#
_symmetry.space_group_name_H-M   'P 1'
#
loop_
_entity.id
_entity.type
_entity.pdbx_description
1 polymer ?
#
loop_
_entity_poly.entity_id
_entity_poly.type
_entity_poly.pdbx_seq_one_letter_code
_entity_poly.pdbx_strand_id
1 'polypeptide(L)' 'MGLRELRKARRLTQRQVADRLGIPQNTLSRYESGKRNAVDFAHVYKLSKFYNVAPGEINPKYSDLEGK' A
#
# COMPACT_ATOMS: atom_id res chain seq x y z
N MET A 1 0.87 -0.08 -11.70
CA MET A 1 0.99 1.31 -11.18
C MET A 1 1.51 1.24 -9.75
N GLY A 2 2.47 2.07 -9.34
CA GLY A 2 3.02 1.98 -7.97
C GLY A 2 2.12 2.66 -6.92
N LEU A 3 2.25 2.25 -5.65
CA LEU A 3 1.56 2.86 -4.50
C LEU A 3 1.68 4.39 -4.42
N ARG A 4 2.87 4.91 -4.72
CA ARG A 4 3.12 6.35 -4.77
C ARG A 4 2.21 7.06 -5.77
N GLU A 5 1.98 6.43 -6.91
CA GLU A 5 1.16 6.99 -7.99
C GLU A 5 -0.33 6.89 -7.65
N LEU A 6 -0.79 5.78 -7.05
CA LEU A 6 -2.15 5.67 -6.49
C LEU A 6 -2.44 6.75 -5.44
N ARG A 7 -1.48 7.01 -4.54
CA ARG A 7 -1.60 8.07 -3.54
C ARG A 7 -1.69 9.46 -4.18
N LYS A 8 -0.81 9.76 -5.14
CA LYS A 8 -0.78 11.05 -5.84
C LYS A 8 -2.03 11.29 -6.69
N ALA A 9 -2.56 10.25 -7.33
CA ALA A 9 -3.82 10.32 -8.08
C ALA A 9 -4.99 10.77 -7.21
N ARG A 10 -4.97 10.38 -5.92
CA ARG A 10 -5.94 10.83 -4.91
C ARG A 10 -5.58 12.14 -4.20
N ARG A 11 -4.48 12.81 -4.60
CA ARG A 11 -3.96 14.06 -4.00
C ARG A 11 -3.71 13.97 -2.49
N LEU A 12 -3.27 12.80 -2.00
CA LEU A 12 -3.00 12.58 -0.57
C LEU A 12 -1.50 12.67 -0.26
N THR A 13 -1.16 13.12 0.95
CA THR A 13 0.20 12.99 1.50
C THR A 13 0.41 11.61 2.10
N GLN A 14 1.68 11.20 2.31
CA GLN A 14 1.97 9.94 2.96
C GLN A 14 1.40 9.89 4.39
N ARG A 15 1.44 11.01 5.11
CA ARG A 15 0.89 11.10 6.46
C ARG A 15 -0.64 10.93 6.47
N GLN A 16 -1.35 11.57 5.54
CA GLN A 16 -2.81 11.39 5.43
C GLN A 16 -3.21 9.94 5.16
N VAL A 17 -2.48 9.22 4.31
CA VAL A 17 -2.75 7.79 4.07
C VAL A 17 -2.39 6.95 5.29
N ALA A 18 -1.25 7.22 5.91
CA ALA A 18 -0.81 6.53 7.12
C ALA A 18 -1.82 6.66 8.27
N ASP A 19 -2.31 7.89 8.50
CA ASP A 19 -3.32 8.20 9.51
C ASP A 19 -4.65 7.48 9.21
N ARG A 20 -5.10 7.48 7.94
CA ARG A 20 -6.33 6.77 7.52
C ARG A 20 -6.26 5.26 7.69
N LEU A 21 -5.07 4.66 7.58
CA LEU A 21 -4.88 3.21 7.68
C LEU A 21 -4.45 2.76 9.09
N GLY A 22 -4.19 3.71 9.98
CA GLY A 22 -3.63 3.45 11.31
C GLY A 22 -2.28 2.73 11.20
N ILE A 23 -1.42 3.16 10.28
CA ILE A 23 -0.06 2.62 10.12
C ILE A 23 0.97 3.73 10.31
N PRO A 24 2.21 3.42 10.73
CA PRO A 24 3.28 4.40 10.74
C PRO A 24 3.59 4.95 9.35
N GLN A 25 3.82 6.27 9.23
CA GLN A 25 4.14 6.90 7.93
C GLN A 25 5.44 6.36 7.32
N ASN A 26 6.42 5.98 8.14
CA ASN A 26 7.65 5.33 7.68
C ASN A 26 7.37 3.97 7.01
N THR A 27 6.36 3.22 7.46
CA THR A 27 5.89 1.98 6.83
C THR A 27 5.39 2.26 5.42
N LEU A 28 4.54 3.29 5.25
CA LEU A 28 4.07 3.69 3.91
C LEU A 28 5.23 4.17 3.01
N SER A 29 6.19 4.92 3.56
CA SER A 29 7.37 5.36 2.80
C SER A 29 8.22 4.17 2.31
N ARG A 30 8.38 3.12 3.13
CA ARG A 30 9.08 1.88 2.74
C ARG A 30 8.36 1.16 1.59
N TYR A 31 7.02 1.13 1.62
CA TYR A 31 6.23 0.60 0.52
C TYR A 31 6.40 1.38 -0.79
N GLU A 32 6.36 2.70 -0.72
CA GLU A 32 6.48 3.57 -1.89
C GLU A 32 7.89 3.59 -2.49
N SER A 33 8.93 3.39 -1.67
CA SER A 33 10.34 3.36 -2.08
C SER A 33 10.83 2.02 -2.62
N GLY A 34 9.95 1.02 -2.72
CA GLY A 34 10.28 -0.26 -3.36
C GLY A 34 10.94 -1.30 -2.44
N LYS A 35 11.13 -1.01 -1.15
CA LYS A 35 11.53 -2.00 -0.13
C LYS A 35 10.33 -2.86 0.29
N ARG A 36 9.66 -3.46 -0.70
CA ARG A 36 8.33 -4.11 -0.60
C ARG A 36 8.33 -5.41 0.21
N ASN A 37 9.48 -6.07 0.38
CA ASN A 37 9.55 -7.42 0.97
C ASN A 37 9.47 -7.46 2.51
N ALA A 38 9.54 -6.32 3.18
CA ALA A 38 9.74 -6.26 4.63
C ALA A 38 8.45 -6.03 5.45
N VAL A 39 7.26 -6.23 4.87
CA VAL A 39 6.01 -5.86 5.55
C VAL A 39 4.97 -6.97 5.49
N ASP A 40 4.30 -7.15 6.63
CA ASP A 40 3.24 -8.13 6.87
C ASP A 40 2.01 -7.92 5.96
N PHE A 41 1.31 -9.01 5.68
CA PHE A 41 0.11 -9.08 4.85
C PHE A 41 -1.00 -8.14 5.35
N ALA A 42 -1.14 -7.95 6.66
CA ALA A 42 -2.16 -7.08 7.25
C ALA A 42 -2.11 -5.64 6.68
N HIS A 43 -0.91 -5.08 6.51
CA HIS A 43 -0.75 -3.75 5.92
C HIS A 43 -1.00 -3.73 4.41
N VAL A 44 -0.59 -4.79 3.69
CA VAL A 44 -0.88 -4.94 2.26
C VAL A 44 -2.38 -5.00 2.03
N TYR A 45 -3.10 -5.77 2.84
CA TYR A 45 -4.56 -5.89 2.76
C TYR A 45 -5.27 -4.57 3.03
N LYS A 46 -4.84 -3.80 4.04
CA LYS A 46 -5.36 -2.45 4.30
C LYS A 46 -5.18 -1.53 3.09
N LEU A 47 -3.99 -1.55 2.48
CA LEU A 47 -3.67 -0.74 1.30
C LEU A 47 -4.49 -1.18 0.08
N SER A 48 -4.62 -2.49 -0.14
CA SER A 48 -5.37 -3.05 -1.27
C SER A 48 -6.85 -2.64 -1.18
N LYS A 49 -7.45 -2.72 0.01
CA LYS A 49 -8.82 -2.26 0.28
C LYS A 49 -8.96 -0.75 0.15
N PHE A 50 -8.01 0.02 0.65
CA PHE A 50 -8.06 1.47 0.52
C PHE A 50 -8.01 1.91 -0.94
N TYR A 51 -7.11 1.35 -1.74
CA TYR A 51 -6.92 1.73 -3.13
C TYR A 51 -7.82 1.00 -4.13
N ASN A 52 -8.57 -0.02 -3.69
CA ASN A 52 -9.38 -0.89 -4.52
C ASN A 52 -8.56 -1.56 -5.64
N VAL A 53 -7.47 -2.20 -5.24
CA VAL A 53 -6.52 -2.92 -6.11
C VAL A 53 -6.21 -4.29 -5.52
N ALA A 54 -5.65 -5.20 -6.32
CA ALA A 54 -5.25 -6.50 -5.81
C ALA A 54 -4.02 -6.39 -4.87
N PRO A 55 -3.89 -7.25 -3.83
CA PRO A 55 -2.69 -7.33 -2.99
C PRO A 55 -1.39 -7.48 -3.79
N GLY A 56 -1.42 -8.23 -4.90
CA GLY A 56 -0.31 -8.40 -5.82
C GLY A 56 0.19 -7.11 -6.48
N GLU A 57 -0.71 -6.16 -6.76
CA GLU A 57 -0.35 -4.85 -7.32
C GLU A 57 0.42 -3.97 -6.30
N ILE A 58 0.20 -4.23 -5.01
CA ILE A 58 0.88 -3.56 -3.91
C ILE A 58 2.24 -4.23 -3.63
N ASN A 59 2.24 -5.56 -3.56
CA ASN A 59 3.42 -6.36 -3.27
C ASN A 59 3.36 -7.69 -4.05
N PRO A 60 4.30 -7.92 -4.99
CA PRO A 60 4.32 -9.12 -5.83
C PRO A 60 4.36 -10.44 -5.07
N LYS A 61 4.81 -10.46 -3.81
CA LYS A 61 4.74 -11.64 -2.94
C LYS A 61 3.31 -12.20 -2.80
N TYR A 62 2.29 -11.37 -3.03
CA TYR A 62 0.88 -11.72 -2.91
C TYR A 62 0.17 -11.69 -4.27
N SER A 63 0.89 -11.96 -5.37
CA SER A 63 0.32 -12.00 -6.73
C SER A 63 -0.83 -13.00 -6.87
N ASP A 64 -0.78 -14.07 -6.11
CA ASP A 64 -1.74 -15.18 -6.20
C ASP A 64 -3.02 -14.92 -5.37
N LEU A 65 -3.09 -13.77 -4.68
CA LEU A 65 -4.26 -13.36 -3.91
C LEU A 65 -5.14 -12.43 -4.75
N GLU A 66 -6.34 -12.89 -5.07
CA GLU A 66 -7.36 -12.07 -5.73
C GLU A 66 -7.88 -11.00 -4.76
N GLY A 67 -7.82 -9.74 -5.18
CA GLY A 67 -8.43 -8.63 -4.45
C GLY A 67 -9.93 -8.63 -4.64
N LYS A 68 -10.70 -8.83 -3.57
CA LYS A 68 -12.15 -8.55 -3.53
C LYS A 68 -12.44 -7.07 -3.66
#